data_AF-A0A7S0E674-F1
#
_entry.id   AF-A0A7S0E674-F1
#
_cell.length_a   1.000
_cell.length_b   1.000
_cell.length_c   1.000
_cell.angle_alpha   90.00
_cell.angle_beta   90.00
_cell.angle_gamma   90.00
#
_symmetry.space_group_name_H-M   'P 1'
#
loop_
_entity.id
_entity.type
_entity.pdbx_description
1 polymer ?
#
loop_
_entity_poly.entity_id
_entity_poly.type
_entity_poly.pdbx_seq_one_letter_code
_entity_poly.pdbx_strand_id
1 'polypeptide(L)'
;VDGRAAELVRDNWRALVGLFEHEWEASYKPIEDKIQAGNAYKRVEDFESEVEAAKKAAEARVKPFLEEFKLFCGMAARQDRMQQHRSKVLHTCFEQRLVEHRQSIKQELMEMLSATKDAQRRELKVVLDRAKNMEEKISDISSKTCKPDGEGKSESSQPSSLFHSTQHDDKFQALEKKIDKRFRDSSLANCAEI
;
A
#
# COMPACT_ATOMS: atom_id res chain seq x y z
N VAL A 1 8.90 15.78 7.69
CA VAL A 1 8.47 16.34 8.99
C VAL A 1 9.31 17.57 9.19
N ASP A 2 8.68 18.74 9.11
CA ASP A 2 9.35 20.03 9.01
C ASP A 2 10.20 20.30 10.24
N GLY A 3 11.52 20.49 10.04
CA GLY A 3 12.49 20.83 11.07
C GLY A 3 12.23 22.18 11.77
N ARG A 4 11.15 22.89 11.42
CA ARG A 4 10.77 24.20 11.95
C ARG A 4 10.64 24.23 13.47
N ALA A 5 10.10 23.17 14.10
CA ALA A 5 10.01 23.11 15.56
C ALA A 5 11.40 23.02 16.22
N ALA A 6 12.29 22.21 15.65
CA ALA A 6 13.67 22.08 16.10
C ALA A 6 14.50 23.36 15.85
N GLU A 7 14.23 24.06 14.75
CA GLU A 7 14.80 25.39 14.46
C GLU A 7 14.33 26.41 15.49
N LEU A 8 13.02 26.47 15.78
CA LEU A 8 12.49 27.40 16.78
C LEU A 8 13.06 27.16 18.19
N VAL A 9 13.21 25.89 18.59
CA VAL A 9 13.85 25.53 19.86
C VAL A 9 15.30 26.01 19.89
N ARG A 10 16.03 25.84 18.78
CA ARG A 10 17.43 26.26 18.67
C ARG A 10 17.58 27.78 18.73
N ASP A 11 16.71 28.52 18.06
CA ASP A 11 16.77 29.99 18.05
C ASP A 11 16.37 30.58 19.41
N ASN A 12 15.35 30.02 20.07
CA ASN A 12 15.00 30.40 21.43
C ASN A 12 16.11 30.05 22.44
N TRP A 13 16.81 28.93 22.26
CA TRP A 13 17.97 28.60 23.09
C TRP A 13 19.09 29.63 22.93
N ARG A 14 19.41 30.02 21.69
CA ARG A 14 20.42 31.07 21.43
C ARG A 14 20.02 32.40 22.08
N ALA A 15 18.76 32.79 21.99
CA ALA A 15 18.25 33.99 22.63
C ALA A 15 18.40 33.93 24.16
N LEU A 16 18.12 32.78 24.77
CA LEU A 16 18.28 32.57 26.21
C LEU A 16 19.76 32.65 26.65
N VAL A 17 20.66 32.07 25.85
CA VAL A 17 22.12 32.19 26.09
C VAL A 17 22.56 33.65 25.99
N GLY A 18 22.15 34.38 24.95
CA GLY A 18 22.47 35.80 24.81
C GLY A 18 21.92 36.66 25.94
N LEU A 19 20.72 36.35 26.44
CA LEU A 19 20.16 37.01 27.63
C LEU A 19 21.01 36.73 28.88
N PHE A 20 21.46 35.50 29.06
CA PHE A 20 22.36 35.16 30.16
C PHE A 20 23.70 35.88 30.08
N GLU A 21 24.31 35.94 28.90
CA GLU A 21 25.56 36.68 28.67
C GLU A 21 25.38 38.16 29.02
N HIS A 22 24.28 38.79 28.58
CA HIS A 22 23.96 40.17 28.92
C HIS A 22 23.79 40.40 30.44
N GLU A 23 23.02 39.54 31.12
CA GLU A 23 22.82 39.66 32.57
C GLU A 23 24.08 39.33 33.38
N TRP A 24 24.92 38.44 32.86
CA TRP A 24 26.23 38.13 33.42
C TRP A 24 27.15 39.34 33.33
N GLU A 25 27.30 39.95 32.15
CA GLU A 25 28.09 41.17 31.95
C GLU A 25 27.61 42.29 32.87
N ALA A 26 26.29 42.51 32.96
CA ALA A 26 25.71 43.52 33.83
C ALA A 26 26.00 43.25 35.33
N SER A 27 26.06 41.98 35.74
CA SER A 27 26.32 41.58 37.12
C SER A 27 27.81 41.53 37.46
N TYR A 28 28.67 41.29 36.48
CA TYR A 28 30.12 41.22 36.61
C TYR A 28 30.79 42.60 36.52
N LYS A 29 30.20 43.55 35.78
CA LYS A 29 30.72 44.90 35.58
C LYS A 29 31.14 45.63 36.88
N PRO A 30 30.41 45.56 38.00
CA PRO A 30 30.86 46.18 39.25
C PRO A 30 32.15 45.57 39.82
N ILE A 31 32.40 44.28 39.59
CA ILE A 31 33.63 43.58 40.00
C ILE A 31 34.78 44.05 39.10
N GLU A 32 34.53 44.14 37.79
CA GLU A 32 35.50 44.64 36.82
C GLU A 32 35.90 46.09 37.10
N ASP A 33 34.92 46.98 37.32
CA ASP A 33 35.14 48.39 37.64
C ASP A 33 35.96 48.55 38.94
N LYS A 34 35.70 47.71 39.96
CA LYS A 34 36.48 47.70 41.21
C LYS A 34 37.94 47.36 40.98
N ILE A 35 38.20 46.34 40.17
CA ILE A 35 39.56 45.90 39.83
C ILE A 35 40.27 46.99 39.02
N GLN A 36 39.60 47.59 38.04
CA GLN A 36 40.15 48.67 37.22
C GLN A 36 40.44 49.94 38.03
N ALA A 37 39.64 50.22 39.07
CA ALA A 37 39.87 51.32 40.00
C ALA A 37 41.05 51.07 40.97
N GLY A 38 41.71 49.91 40.90
CA GLY A 38 42.85 49.55 41.76
C GLY A 38 42.45 49.05 43.15
N ASN A 39 41.17 48.72 43.37
CA ASN A 39 40.75 48.12 44.64
C ASN A 39 41.19 46.65 44.69
N ALA A 40 42.11 46.33 45.59
CA ALA A 40 42.55 44.96 45.80
C ALA A 40 41.59 44.21 46.75
N TYR A 41 41.26 42.98 46.39
CA TYR A 41 40.65 42.04 47.31
C TYR A 41 41.66 41.64 48.38
N LYS A 42 41.20 41.54 49.64
CA LYS A 42 42.06 41.13 50.77
C LYS A 42 42.42 39.65 50.69
N ARG A 43 41.53 38.83 50.12
CA ARG A 43 41.69 37.40 49.93
C ARG A 43 41.07 36.95 48.61
N VAL A 44 41.54 35.81 48.10
CA VAL A 44 40.99 35.22 46.86
C VAL A 44 39.53 34.80 47.07
N GLU A 45 39.21 34.30 48.26
CA GLU A 45 37.86 33.84 48.60
C GLU A 45 36.84 35.00 48.58
N ASP A 46 37.25 36.23 48.87
CA ASP A 46 36.38 37.41 48.81
C ASP A 46 36.00 37.73 47.35
N PHE A 47 36.95 37.58 46.42
CA PHE A 47 36.72 37.73 44.99
C PHE A 47 35.80 36.62 44.46
N GLU A 48 36.13 35.37 44.77
CA GLU A 48 35.32 34.21 44.36
C GLU A 48 33.88 34.32 44.88
N SER A 49 33.70 34.77 46.12
CA SER A 49 32.37 34.96 46.69
C SER A 49 31.58 36.05 45.98
N GLU A 50 32.22 37.14 45.55
CA GLU A 50 31.54 38.21 44.82
C GLU A 50 31.20 37.80 43.39
N VAL A 51 32.10 37.06 42.72
CA VAL A 51 31.87 36.45 41.40
C VAL A 51 30.70 35.47 41.44
N GLU A 52 30.65 34.60 42.45
CA GLU A 52 29.52 33.67 42.63
C GLU A 52 28.22 34.39 42.98
N ALA A 53 28.27 35.50 43.72
CA ALA A 53 27.10 36.34 43.97
C ALA A 53 26.58 37.00 42.69
N ALA A 54 27.48 37.53 41.84
CA ALA A 54 27.15 38.08 40.53
C ALA A 54 26.53 37.01 39.62
N LYS A 55 27.08 35.79 39.64
CA LYS A 55 26.57 34.66 38.86
C LYS A 55 25.16 34.28 39.28
N LYS A 56 24.93 34.12 40.59
CA LYS A 56 23.60 33.85 41.14
C LYS A 56 22.61 34.97 40.81
N ALA A 57 23.05 36.22 40.81
CA ALA A 57 22.19 37.35 40.43
C ALA A 57 21.79 37.29 38.94
N ALA A 58 22.72 37.00 38.05
CA ALA A 58 22.43 36.80 36.63
C ALA A 58 21.49 35.59 36.41
N GLU A 59 21.79 34.45 37.03
CA GLU A 59 20.94 33.25 36.99
C GLU A 59 19.53 33.53 37.51
N ALA A 60 19.38 34.29 38.59
CA ALA A 60 18.07 34.63 39.16
C ALA A 60 17.23 35.48 38.20
N ARG A 61 17.84 36.38 37.44
CA ARG A 61 17.14 37.21 36.44
C ARG A 61 16.74 36.41 35.19
N VAL A 62 17.55 35.44 34.80
CA VAL A 62 17.29 34.57 33.63
C VAL A 62 16.32 33.42 33.96
N LYS A 63 16.20 33.04 35.24
CA LYS A 63 15.39 31.91 35.70
C LYS A 63 13.95 31.88 35.15
N PRO A 64 13.18 32.99 35.10
CA PRO A 64 11.83 32.96 34.52
C PRO A 64 11.83 32.54 33.06
N PHE A 65 12.77 33.07 32.26
CA PHE A 65 12.92 32.73 30.84
C PHE A 65 13.37 31.29 30.63
N LEU A 66 14.20 30.75 31.52
CA LEU A 66 14.60 29.34 31.49
C LEU A 66 13.39 28.41 31.73
N GLU A 67 12.50 28.75 32.67
CA GLU A 67 11.29 27.96 32.93
C GLU A 67 10.29 28.07 31.77
N GLU A 68 10.11 29.26 31.20
CA GLU A 68 9.31 29.45 29.98
C GLU A 68 9.87 28.65 28.80
N PHE A 69 11.20 28.64 28.63
CA PHE A 69 11.86 27.86 27.58
C PHE A 69 11.67 26.35 27.78
N LYS A 70 11.71 25.84 29.02
CA LYS A 70 11.40 24.43 29.32
C LYS A 70 9.95 24.09 28.95
N LEU A 71 9.00 24.97 29.30
CA LEU A 71 7.60 24.79 28.93
C LEU A 71 7.43 24.77 27.40
N PHE A 72 8.08 25.71 26.71
CA PHE A 72 8.11 25.78 25.25
C PHE A 72 8.65 24.48 24.63
N CYS A 73 9.77 23.95 25.12
CA CYS A 73 10.32 22.67 24.66
C CYS A 73 9.33 21.51 24.86
N GLY A 74 8.62 21.49 25.99
CA GLY A 74 7.57 20.52 26.26
C GLY A 74 6.40 20.61 25.27
N MET A 75 5.98 21.83 24.92
CA MET A 75 4.93 22.06 23.93
C MET A 75 5.37 21.67 22.52
N ALA A 76 6.59 22.04 22.10
CA ALA A 76 7.16 21.67 20.81
C ALA A 76 7.22 20.14 20.64
N ALA A 77 7.74 19.43 21.65
CA ALA A 77 7.78 17.97 21.65
C ALA A 77 6.38 17.33 21.59
N ARG A 78 5.40 17.93 22.27
CA ARG A 78 4.00 17.47 22.19
C ARG A 78 3.41 17.68 20.80
N GLN A 79 3.69 18.82 20.16
CA GLN A 79 3.24 19.14 18.82
C GLN A 79 3.82 18.15 17.78
N ASP A 80 5.11 17.84 17.88
CA ASP A 80 5.76 16.85 17.02
C ASP A 80 5.12 15.47 17.16
N ARG A 81 4.89 15.00 18.39
CA ARG A 81 4.17 13.75 18.65
C ARG A 81 2.76 13.77 18.04
N MET A 82 2.04 14.88 18.18
CA MET A 82 0.70 15.03 17.60
C MET A 82 0.73 14.96 16.07
N GLN A 83 1.69 15.61 15.41
CA GLN A 83 1.85 15.54 13.96
C GLN A 83 2.17 14.11 13.50
N GLN A 84 3.06 13.41 14.21
CA GLN A 84 3.37 12.01 13.93
C GLN A 84 2.13 11.12 14.07
N HIS A 85 1.32 11.31 15.13
CA HIS A 85 0.07 10.57 15.29
C HIS A 85 -0.93 10.88 14.17
N ARG A 86 -1.11 12.15 13.78
CA ARG A 86 -1.98 12.52 12.66
C ARG A 86 -1.52 11.85 11.36
N SER A 87 -0.21 11.87 11.07
CA SER A 87 0.35 11.21 9.89
C SER A 87 0.11 9.71 9.92
N LYS A 88 0.28 9.05 11.07
CA LYS A 88 0.02 7.61 11.23
C LYS A 88 -1.45 7.28 11.00
N VAL A 89 -2.36 8.04 11.61
CA VAL A 89 -3.81 7.86 11.42
C VAL A 89 -4.20 8.00 9.95
N LEU A 90 -3.72 9.05 9.28
CA LEU A 90 -3.99 9.24 7.85
C LEU A 90 -3.47 8.07 7.00
N HIS A 91 -2.25 7.60 7.27
CA HIS A 91 -1.67 6.48 6.56
C HIS A 91 -2.46 5.19 6.80
N THR A 92 -2.78 4.85 8.05
CA THR A 92 -3.58 3.67 8.38
C THR A 92 -4.98 3.72 7.76
N CYS A 93 -5.67 4.87 7.80
CA CYS A 93 -6.98 5.04 7.16
C CYS A 93 -6.92 4.93 5.63
N PHE A 94 -5.79 5.30 5.02
CA PHE A 94 -5.59 5.13 3.58
C PHE A 94 -5.34 3.65 3.22
N GLU A 95 -4.43 2.99 3.93
CA GLU A 95 -4.14 1.56 3.76
C GLU A 95 -5.39 0.70 3.97
N GLN A 96 -6.19 1.00 5.00
CA GLN A 96 -7.44 0.28 5.24
C GLN A 96 -8.41 0.42 4.06
N ARG A 97 -8.58 1.64 3.52
CA ARG A 97 -9.41 1.86 2.34
C ARG A 97 -8.88 1.14 1.09
N LEU A 98 -7.56 1.06 0.93
CA LEU A 98 -6.96 0.27 -0.16
C LEU A 98 -7.27 -1.22 -0.03
N VAL A 99 -7.21 -1.77 1.19
CA VAL A 99 -7.56 -3.17 1.46
C VAL A 99 -9.03 -3.43 1.16
N GLU A 100 -9.92 -2.56 1.63
CA GLU A 100 -11.37 -2.64 1.38
C GLU A 100 -11.68 -2.57 -0.13
N HIS A 101 -11.10 -1.62 -0.85
CA HIS A 101 -11.26 -1.53 -2.31
C HIS A 101 -10.73 -2.77 -3.03
N ARG A 102 -9.56 -3.29 -2.63
CA ARG A 102 -9.00 -4.51 -3.23
C ARG A 102 -9.92 -5.71 -3.03
N GLN A 103 -10.53 -5.83 -1.84
CA GLN A 103 -11.50 -6.89 -1.54
C GLN A 103 -12.78 -6.74 -2.38
N SER A 104 -13.32 -5.51 -2.50
CA SER A 104 -14.50 -5.23 -3.35
C SER A 104 -14.24 -5.61 -4.81
N ILE A 105 -13.13 -5.14 -5.39
CA ILE A 105 -12.76 -5.44 -6.78
C ILE A 105 -12.62 -6.95 -6.99
N LYS A 106 -11.98 -7.65 -6.04
CA LYS A 106 -11.82 -9.10 -6.12
C LYS A 106 -13.18 -9.81 -6.10
N GLN A 107 -14.12 -9.35 -5.28
CA GLN A 107 -15.46 -9.92 -5.21
C GLN A 107 -16.25 -9.67 -6.50
N GLU A 108 -16.26 -8.42 -7.00
CA GLU A 108 -16.92 -8.05 -8.26
C GLU A 108 -16.37 -8.85 -9.46
N LEU A 109 -15.05 -9.01 -9.54
CA LEU A 109 -14.41 -9.84 -10.57
C LEU A 109 -14.84 -11.31 -10.47
N MET A 110 -14.93 -11.85 -9.26
CA MET A 110 -15.36 -13.24 -9.04
C MET A 110 -16.82 -13.46 -9.45
N GLU A 111 -17.69 -12.51 -9.13
CA GLU A 111 -19.11 -12.53 -9.51
C GLU A 111 -19.27 -12.45 -11.04
N MET A 112 -18.55 -11.53 -11.71
CA MET A 112 -18.55 -11.41 -13.17
C MET A 112 -18.03 -12.68 -13.86
N LEU A 113 -16.95 -13.28 -13.34
CA LEU A 113 -16.39 -14.52 -13.89
C LEU A 113 -17.38 -15.69 -13.73
N SER A 114 -18.05 -15.80 -12.57
CA SER A 114 -19.06 -16.83 -12.36
C SER A 114 -20.25 -16.64 -13.31
N ALA A 115 -20.76 -15.41 -13.44
CA ALA A 115 -21.86 -15.10 -14.34
C ALA A 115 -21.52 -15.42 -15.80
N THR A 116 -20.30 -15.06 -16.24
CA THR A 116 -19.81 -15.34 -17.59
C THR A 116 -19.68 -16.85 -17.83
N LYS A 117 -19.13 -17.58 -16.88
CA LYS A 117 -19.01 -19.04 -16.94
C LYS A 117 -20.37 -19.73 -17.08
N ASP A 118 -21.36 -19.27 -16.32
CA ASP A 118 -22.71 -19.85 -16.37
C ASP A 118 -23.48 -19.44 -17.63
N ALA A 119 -23.23 -18.24 -18.18
CA ALA A 119 -23.72 -17.86 -19.50
C ALA A 119 -23.14 -18.77 -20.60
N GLN A 120 -21.83 -18.97 -20.62
CA GLN A 120 -21.15 -19.85 -21.58
C GLN A 120 -21.63 -21.31 -21.48
N ARG A 121 -21.87 -21.82 -20.27
CA ARG A 121 -22.43 -23.16 -20.06
C ARG A 121 -23.84 -23.30 -20.65
N ARG A 122 -24.68 -22.28 -20.48
CA ARG A 122 -26.04 -22.27 -21.06
C ARG A 122 -25.98 -22.22 -22.58
N GLU A 123 -25.15 -21.36 -23.15
CA GLU A 123 -24.95 -21.27 -24.61
C GLU A 123 -24.44 -22.59 -25.19
N LEU A 124 -23.42 -23.18 -24.56
CA LEU A 124 -22.87 -24.47 -25.00
C LEU A 124 -23.94 -25.57 -24.97
N LYS A 125 -24.77 -25.60 -23.92
CA LYS A 125 -25.90 -26.54 -23.83
C LYS A 125 -26.87 -26.37 -25.00
N VAL A 126 -27.26 -25.14 -25.32
CA VAL A 126 -28.15 -24.85 -26.47
C VAL A 126 -27.54 -25.33 -27.78
N VAL A 127 -26.25 -25.08 -28.00
CA VAL A 127 -25.52 -25.53 -29.20
C VAL A 127 -25.48 -27.06 -29.27
N LEU A 128 -25.18 -27.74 -28.16
CA LEU A 128 -25.15 -29.21 -28.08
C LEU A 128 -26.54 -29.83 -28.33
N ASP A 129 -27.59 -29.27 -27.74
CA ASP A 129 -28.97 -29.73 -27.95
C ASP A 129 -29.40 -29.56 -29.41
N ARG A 130 -29.00 -28.46 -30.05
CA ARG A 130 -29.23 -28.23 -31.48
C ARG A 130 -28.45 -29.22 -32.36
N ALA A 131 -27.18 -29.51 -32.02
CA ALA A 131 -26.37 -30.49 -32.73
C ALA A 131 -26.98 -31.89 -32.67
N LYS A 132 -27.40 -32.33 -31.47
CA LYS A 132 -28.08 -33.61 -31.27
C LYS A 132 -29.39 -33.72 -32.07
N ASN A 133 -30.21 -32.68 -32.08
CA ASN A 133 -31.45 -32.65 -32.86
C ASN A 133 -31.16 -32.76 -34.38
N MET A 134 -30.10 -32.12 -34.87
CA MET A 134 -29.70 -32.26 -36.27
C MET A 134 -29.19 -33.67 -36.59
N GLU A 135 -28.41 -34.28 -35.68
CA GLU A 135 -27.93 -35.66 -35.82
C GLU A 135 -29.09 -36.68 -35.83
N GLU A 136 -30.09 -36.49 -34.97
CA GLU A 136 -31.33 -37.27 -34.97
C GLU A 136 -32.08 -37.13 -36.29
N LYS A 137 -32.26 -35.90 -36.80
CA LYS A 137 -32.89 -35.66 -38.11
C LYS A 137 -32.12 -36.30 -39.26
N ILE A 138 -30.78 -36.26 -39.23
CA ILE A 138 -29.95 -36.91 -40.24
C ILE A 138 -30.11 -38.43 -40.16
N SER A 139 -30.18 -39.00 -38.95
CA SER A 139 -30.42 -40.44 -38.73
C SER A 139 -31.81 -40.88 -39.21
N ASP A 140 -32.84 -40.06 -38.98
CA ASP A 140 -34.21 -40.29 -39.47
C ASP A 140 -34.31 -40.22 -41.00
N ILE A 141 -33.59 -39.28 -41.63
CA ILE A 141 -33.52 -39.20 -43.09
C ILE A 141 -32.79 -40.42 -43.63
N SER A 142 -31.64 -40.78 -43.06
CA SER A 142 -30.86 -41.96 -43.46
C SER A 142 -31.68 -43.25 -43.37
N SER A 143 -32.42 -43.46 -42.27
CA SER A 143 -33.28 -44.64 -42.10
C SER A 143 -34.50 -44.68 -43.04
N LYS A 144 -35.05 -43.53 -43.45
CA LYS A 144 -36.11 -43.45 -44.46
C LYS A 144 -35.60 -43.67 -45.89
N THR A 145 -34.34 -43.35 -46.16
CA THR A 145 -33.69 -43.54 -47.47
C THR A 145 -33.22 -45.00 -47.68
N CYS A 146 -33.21 -45.81 -46.62
CA CYS A 146 -32.89 -47.25 -46.63
C CYS A 146 -34.13 -48.16 -46.67
N LYS A 147 -35.25 -47.71 -47.25
CA LYS A 147 -36.31 -48.64 -47.68
C LYS A 147 -35.99 -49.10 -49.12
N PRO A 148 -35.86 -50.42 -49.37
CA PRO A 148 -35.56 -50.93 -50.69
C PRO A 148 -36.85 -50.92 -51.52
N ASP A 149 -36.99 -49.95 -52.42
CA ASP A 149 -37.82 -50.19 -53.61
C ASP A 149 -37.02 -51.11 -54.54
N GLY A 150 -37.62 -52.27 -54.79
CA GLY A 150 -37.03 -53.33 -55.57
C GLY A 150 -36.88 -52.96 -57.06
N GLU A 151 -35.96 -53.73 -57.65
CA GLU A 151 -35.83 -54.04 -59.08
C GLU A 151 -35.12 -53.01 -59.97
N GLY A 152 -33.81 -53.24 -60.13
CA GLY A 152 -33.03 -52.69 -61.23
C GLY A 152 -31.56 -53.09 -61.13
N LYS A 153 -31.19 -54.22 -61.75
CA LYS A 153 -29.80 -54.66 -61.95
C LYS A 153 -28.92 -53.49 -62.43
N SER A 154 -27.79 -53.27 -61.74
CA SER A 154 -26.52 -52.89 -62.37
C SER A 154 -25.36 -53.09 -61.40
N GLU A 155 -24.34 -53.75 -61.91
CA GLU A 155 -23.10 -54.12 -61.23
C GLU A 155 -22.22 -52.90 -60.88
N SER A 156 -21.42 -53.08 -59.84
CA SER A 156 -20.08 -52.49 -59.65
C SER A 156 -19.97 -50.97 -59.44
N SER A 157 -19.84 -50.55 -58.17
CA SER A 157 -18.58 -50.09 -57.54
C SER A 157 -18.87 -49.35 -56.22
N GLN A 158 -18.24 -49.79 -55.13
CA GLN A 158 -18.32 -49.23 -53.78
C GLN A 158 -18.05 -47.71 -53.73
N PRO A 159 -18.62 -47.03 -52.72
CA PRO A 159 -17.84 -46.08 -51.93
C PRO A 159 -17.69 -46.62 -50.51
N SER A 160 -16.46 -46.99 -50.17
CA SER A 160 -15.98 -47.25 -48.83
C SER A 160 -16.15 -46.00 -47.95
N SER A 161 -17.10 -46.01 -47.03
CA SER A 161 -17.16 -45.01 -45.94
C SER A 161 -17.66 -45.64 -44.62
N LEU A 162 -17.04 -46.76 -44.23
CA LEU A 162 -17.37 -47.44 -42.97
C LEU A 162 -16.41 -47.13 -41.80
N PHE A 163 -15.56 -46.11 -41.90
CA PHE A 163 -14.61 -45.76 -40.83
C PHE A 163 -14.31 -44.26 -40.79
N HIS A 164 -15.24 -43.42 -40.33
CA HIS A 164 -14.95 -42.00 -40.00
C HIS A 164 -15.45 -41.58 -38.60
N SER A 165 -16.13 -42.46 -37.85
CA SER A 165 -16.70 -42.08 -36.54
C SER A 165 -15.65 -41.94 -35.42
N THR A 166 -14.63 -42.79 -35.38
CA THR A 166 -13.61 -42.75 -34.31
C THR A 166 -12.64 -41.58 -34.43
N GLN A 167 -12.41 -41.07 -35.64
CA GLN A 167 -11.45 -39.99 -35.89
C GLN A 167 -11.96 -38.61 -35.42
N HIS A 168 -13.28 -38.44 -35.28
CA HIS A 168 -13.89 -37.23 -34.74
C HIS A 168 -13.84 -37.19 -33.21
N ASP A 169 -13.99 -38.34 -32.55
CA ASP A 169 -13.89 -38.45 -31.09
C ASP A 169 -12.45 -38.19 -30.59
N ASP A 170 -11.43 -38.71 -31.29
CA ASP A 170 -10.03 -38.46 -30.94
C ASP A 170 -9.64 -36.98 -31.10
N LYS A 171 -10.16 -36.32 -32.13
CA LYS A 171 -9.97 -34.88 -32.35
C LYS A 171 -10.67 -34.06 -31.28
N PHE A 172 -11.86 -34.49 -30.84
CA PHE A 172 -12.62 -33.82 -29.79
C PHE A 172 -11.93 -33.95 -28.42
N GLN A 173 -11.47 -35.15 -28.05
CA GLN A 173 -10.68 -35.35 -26.82
C GLN A 173 -9.34 -34.58 -26.84
N ALA A 174 -8.69 -34.48 -28.00
CA ALA A 174 -7.48 -33.68 -28.14
C ALA A 174 -7.74 -32.17 -27.98
N LEU A 175 -8.91 -31.70 -28.42
CA LEU A 175 -9.36 -30.32 -28.22
C LEU A 175 -9.71 -30.04 -26.75
N GLU A 176 -10.43 -30.93 -26.08
CA GLU A 176 -10.69 -30.83 -24.64
C GLU A 176 -9.38 -30.72 -23.85
N LYS A 177 -8.42 -31.62 -24.09
CA LYS A 177 -7.11 -31.57 -23.42
C LYS A 177 -6.33 -30.28 -23.70
N LYS A 178 -6.42 -29.71 -24.92
CA LYS A 178 -5.78 -28.43 -25.25
C LYS A 178 -6.42 -27.26 -24.53
N ILE A 179 -7.75 -27.23 -24.41
CA ILE A 179 -8.48 -26.18 -23.71
C ILE A 179 -8.18 -26.25 -22.20
N ASP A 180 -8.20 -27.46 -21.64
CA ASP A 180 -7.93 -27.70 -20.22
C ASP A 180 -6.48 -27.32 -19.83
N LYS A 181 -5.53 -27.58 -20.72
CA LYS A 181 -4.13 -27.15 -20.57
C LYS A 181 -4.00 -25.62 -20.63
N ARG A 182 -4.64 -24.96 -21.61
CA ARG A 182 -4.60 -23.50 -21.76
C ARG A 182 -5.21 -22.77 -20.55
N PHE A 183 -6.24 -23.33 -19.94
CA PHE A 183 -6.83 -22.79 -18.72
C PHE A 183 -5.89 -22.90 -17.51
N ARG A 184 -5.21 -24.04 -17.34
CA ARG A 184 -4.24 -24.23 -16.25
C ARG A 184 -3.00 -23.36 -16.43
N ASP A 185 -2.45 -23.31 -17.63
CA ASP A 185 -1.24 -22.52 -17.92
C ASP A 185 -1.52 -21.01 -17.75
N SER A 186 -2.72 -20.54 -18.10
CA SER A 186 -3.13 -19.14 -17.87
C SER A 186 -3.38 -18.84 -16.39
N SER A 187 -3.88 -19.82 -15.62
CA SER A 187 -4.08 -19.67 -14.17
C SER A 187 -2.78 -19.69 -13.37
N LEU A 188 -1.72 -20.34 -13.87
CA LEU A 188 -0.40 -20.37 -13.25
C LEU A 188 0.43 -19.11 -13.58
N ALA A 189 0.30 -18.57 -14.80
CA ALA A 189 0.97 -17.33 -15.19
C ALA A 189 0.54 -16.13 -14.31
N ASN A 190 -0.74 -16.08 -13.92
CA ASN A 190 -1.28 -15.02 -13.05
C ASN A 190 -0.87 -15.14 -11.57
N CYS A 191 -0.29 -16.27 -11.16
CA CYS A 191 0.22 -16.48 -9.80
C CYS A 191 1.73 -16.21 -9.66
N ALA A 192 2.45 -16.03 -10.78
CA ALA A 192 3.90 -15.79 -10.78
C ALA A 192 4.28 -14.29 -10.86
N GLU A 193 3.30 -13.40 -11.07
CA GLU A 193 3.49 -11.94 -11.11
C GLU A 193 3.03 -11.21 -9.82
N ILE A 194 2.91 -11.93 -8.68
CA ILE A 194 2.61 -11.35 -7.35
C ILE A 194 3.77 -11.61 -6.39
#